data_AF-A0A8V0X740-F1
#
_entry.id   AF-A0A8V0X740-F1
#
_cell.length_a   1.000
_cell.length_b   1.000
_cell.length_c   1.000
_cell.angle_alpha   90.00
_cell.angle_beta   90.00
_cell.angle_gamma   90.00
#
_symmetry.space_group_name_H-M   'P 1'
#
loop_
_entity.id
_entity.type
_entity.pdbx_description
1 polymer ?
#
loop_
_entity_poly.entity_id
_entity_poly.type
_entity_poly.pdbx_seq_one_letter_code
_entity_poly.pdbx_strand_id
1 'polypeptide(L)'
;MCERGTGGDVNSNVLISHSTGDAQLDKAVWQWLSWDKNQKTKEQIENLLQNGKHKELRDRLCCRLTFGTAGLRSAMGAGFCYINDLTVIQSTQGIYKYLERCFSDFKQRGFVVGYDTRGQVTSNCSSKKLAKLTAAVLLAKDVPVYFFSTYVPTPFVPYAVQQLKAVAGVMITASHNRKEDNGYKVYWENGAQIKSPHDKEIIKCIEECGSEENAVIQSKGAWSGMGWISLNVSWDRSE
;
A
#
# COMPACT_ATOMS: atom_id res chain seq x y z
N MET A 1 -24.07 9.68 51.36
CA MET A 1 -23.50 8.34 51.11
C MET A 1 -23.38 8.18 49.61
N CYS A 2 -22.19 7.86 49.13
CA CYS A 2 -21.79 7.88 47.74
C CYS A 2 -21.73 6.43 47.26
N GLU A 3 -22.60 6.02 46.33
CA GLU A 3 -22.45 4.74 45.64
C GLU A 3 -21.95 5.00 44.23
N ARG A 4 -20.72 4.53 44.00
CA ARG A 4 -20.02 4.55 42.71
C ARG A 4 -20.54 3.39 41.87
N GLY A 5 -21.31 3.69 40.83
CA GLY A 5 -21.57 2.77 39.73
C GLY A 5 -20.36 2.72 38.80
N THR A 6 -19.72 1.57 38.72
CA THR A 6 -18.57 1.26 37.87
C THR A 6 -18.93 1.41 36.39
N GLY A 7 -18.23 2.31 35.69
CA GLY A 7 -18.25 2.39 34.24
C GLY A 7 -17.65 1.11 33.65
N GLY A 8 -18.48 0.30 33.01
CA GLY A 8 -18.02 -0.84 32.23
C GLY A 8 -17.28 -0.35 30.99
N ASP A 9 -15.99 -0.67 30.90
CA ASP A 9 -15.19 -0.47 29.69
C ASP A 9 -15.79 -1.23 28.52
N VAL A 10 -16.43 -0.49 27.61
CA VAL A 10 -17.03 -0.99 26.36
C VAL A 10 -15.99 -1.65 25.44
N ASN A 11 -14.69 -1.50 25.74
CA ASN A 11 -13.57 -2.10 25.02
C ASN A 11 -13.24 -3.54 25.45
N SER A 12 -13.71 -4.00 26.61
CA SER A 12 -13.35 -5.32 27.14
C SER A 12 -14.11 -6.46 26.45
N ASN A 13 -15.37 -6.24 26.05
CA ASN A 13 -16.22 -7.29 25.48
C ASN A 13 -15.92 -7.63 24.00
N VAL A 14 -15.28 -6.75 23.24
CA VAL A 14 -14.89 -7.04 21.84
C VAL A 14 -13.64 -7.92 21.77
N LEU A 15 -12.73 -7.78 22.75
CA LEU A 15 -11.47 -8.54 22.79
C LEU A 15 -11.68 -10.01 23.19
N ILE A 16 -12.72 -10.32 23.98
CA ILE A 16 -12.94 -11.67 24.53
C ILE A 16 -13.48 -12.67 23.48
N SER A 17 -14.18 -12.22 22.43
CA SER A 17 -14.73 -13.14 21.40
C SER A 17 -13.76 -13.50 20.26
N HIS A 18 -12.52 -13.01 20.31
CA HIS A 18 -11.55 -13.11 19.21
C HIS A 18 -10.23 -13.82 19.58
N SER A 19 -10.12 -14.40 20.77
CA SER A 19 -8.85 -15.02 21.18
C SER A 19 -8.60 -16.35 20.47
N THR A 20 -7.44 -16.45 19.82
CA THR A 20 -6.94 -17.64 19.12
C THR A 20 -6.13 -18.56 20.04
N GLY A 21 -5.93 -18.18 21.30
CA GLY A 21 -5.02 -18.84 22.23
C GLY A 21 -3.54 -18.51 22.00
N ASP A 22 -3.24 -17.57 21.10
CA ASP A 22 -1.89 -17.09 20.81
C ASP A 22 -1.84 -15.56 20.83
N ALA A 23 -1.11 -15.01 21.80
CA ALA A 23 -1.05 -13.56 22.02
C ALA A 23 -0.46 -12.78 20.83
N GLN A 24 0.48 -13.36 20.08
CA GLN A 24 1.06 -12.72 18.90
C GLN A 24 0.02 -12.65 17.77
N LEU A 25 -0.71 -13.73 17.55
CA LEU A 25 -1.74 -13.79 16.53
C LEU A 25 -2.93 -12.88 16.88
N ASP A 26 -3.37 -12.88 18.14
CA ASP A 26 -4.46 -12.03 18.63
C ASP A 26 -4.14 -10.55 18.41
N LYS A 27 -2.90 -10.14 18.73
CA LYS A 27 -2.42 -8.78 18.45
C LYS A 27 -2.45 -8.46 16.95
N ALA A 28 -1.99 -9.37 16.10
CA ALA A 28 -1.93 -9.16 14.66
C ALA A 28 -3.34 -9.06 14.02
N VAL A 29 -4.29 -9.88 14.49
CA VAL A 29 -5.71 -9.81 14.10
C VAL A 29 -6.30 -8.47 14.49
N TRP A 30 -6.13 -8.05 15.75
CA TRP A 30 -6.63 -6.76 16.22
C TRP A 30 -6.06 -5.58 15.42
N GLN A 31 -4.74 -5.59 15.17
CA GLN A 31 -4.08 -4.55 14.37
C GLN A 31 -4.65 -4.49 12.96
N TRP A 32 -4.80 -5.64 12.30
CA TRP A 32 -5.36 -5.71 10.95
C TRP A 32 -6.78 -5.15 10.91
N LEU A 33 -7.68 -5.63 11.77
CA LEU A 33 -9.09 -5.21 11.78
C LEU A 33 -9.27 -3.73 12.13
N SER A 34 -8.33 -3.17 12.91
CA SER A 34 -8.30 -1.75 13.26
C SER A 34 -7.83 -0.87 12.09
N TRP A 35 -6.78 -1.28 11.38
CA TRP A 35 -6.11 -0.46 10.36
C TRP A 35 -6.70 -0.60 8.97
N ASP A 36 -7.03 -1.81 8.53
CA ASP A 36 -7.68 -2.00 7.25
C ASP A 36 -9.02 -1.27 7.24
N LYS A 37 -9.44 -0.70 6.10
CA LYS A 37 -10.81 -0.19 5.92
C LYS A 37 -11.51 -0.80 4.70
N ASN A 38 -10.85 -1.72 4.00
CA ASN A 38 -11.51 -2.47 2.95
C ASN A 38 -12.35 -3.58 3.58
N GLN A 39 -13.67 -3.42 3.48
CA GLN A 39 -14.62 -4.34 4.11
C GLN A 39 -14.45 -5.78 3.61
N LYS A 40 -14.08 -6.00 2.35
CA LYS A 40 -13.89 -7.36 1.80
C LYS A 40 -12.69 -8.07 2.40
N THR A 41 -11.62 -7.36 2.69
CA THR A 41 -10.43 -7.96 3.30
C THR A 41 -10.57 -8.08 4.82
N LYS A 42 -11.39 -7.26 5.47
CA LYS A 42 -11.84 -7.51 6.86
C LYS A 42 -12.68 -8.77 6.97
N GLU A 43 -13.71 -8.89 6.14
CA GLU A 43 -14.60 -10.07 6.10
C GLU A 43 -13.79 -11.38 5.94
N GLN A 44 -12.72 -11.36 5.14
CA GLN A 44 -11.82 -12.51 5.00
C GLN A 44 -11.15 -12.91 6.33
N ILE A 45 -10.61 -11.95 7.08
CA ILE A 45 -9.95 -12.24 8.37
C ILE A 45 -10.98 -12.65 9.43
N GLU A 46 -12.12 -11.97 9.50
CA GLU A 46 -13.22 -12.32 10.41
C GLU A 46 -13.73 -13.75 10.14
N ASN A 47 -13.91 -14.13 8.88
CA ASN A 47 -14.34 -15.48 8.51
C ASN A 47 -13.29 -16.53 8.90
N LEU A 48 -12.00 -16.28 8.65
CA LEU A 48 -10.94 -17.20 9.06
C LEU A 48 -10.88 -17.39 10.58
N LEU A 49 -11.13 -16.31 11.33
CA LEU A 49 -11.19 -16.34 12.79
C LEU A 49 -12.38 -17.16 13.30
N GLN A 50 -13.59 -16.90 12.78
CA GLN A 50 -14.80 -17.64 13.13
C GLN A 50 -14.68 -19.15 12.84
N ASN A 51 -13.94 -19.50 11.79
CA ASN A 51 -13.72 -20.90 11.39
C ASN A 51 -12.47 -21.54 12.01
N GLY A 52 -11.83 -20.89 13.00
CA GLY A 52 -10.67 -21.43 13.72
C GLY A 52 -9.45 -21.70 12.83
N LYS A 53 -9.30 -20.98 11.71
CA LYS A 53 -8.21 -21.18 10.72
C LYS A 53 -6.92 -20.50 11.17
N HIS A 54 -6.45 -20.80 12.38
CA HIS A 54 -5.34 -20.09 13.03
C HIS A 54 -4.03 -20.14 12.22
N LYS A 55 -3.73 -21.28 11.57
CA LYS A 55 -2.54 -21.40 10.71
C LYS A 55 -2.58 -20.39 9.56
N GLU A 56 -3.71 -20.32 8.85
CA GLU A 56 -3.86 -19.40 7.72
C GLU A 56 -3.86 -17.94 8.17
N LEU A 57 -4.43 -17.63 9.34
CA LEU A 57 -4.32 -16.30 9.94
C LEU A 57 -2.86 -15.93 10.21
N ARG A 58 -2.03 -16.84 10.75
CA ARG A 58 -0.59 -16.58 10.95
C ARG A 58 0.12 -16.32 9.63
N ASP A 59 -0.11 -17.18 8.64
CA ASP A 59 0.52 -17.08 7.32
C ASP A 59 0.16 -15.76 6.61
N ARG A 60 -0.97 -15.15 6.96
CA ARG A 60 -1.43 -13.85 6.41
C ARG A 60 -0.98 -12.64 7.24
N LEU A 61 -0.92 -12.76 8.56
CA LEU A 61 -0.84 -11.63 9.50
C LEU A 61 0.49 -11.53 10.25
N CYS A 62 1.24 -12.62 10.39
CA CYS A 62 2.46 -12.66 11.20
C CYS A 62 3.75 -12.48 10.38
N CYS A 63 3.63 -12.12 9.09
CA CYS A 63 4.76 -11.74 8.23
C CYS A 63 4.52 -10.37 7.56
N ARG A 64 5.55 -9.88 6.87
CA ARG A 64 5.52 -8.66 6.05
C ARG A 64 5.98 -8.96 4.63
N LEU A 65 5.48 -8.19 3.67
CA LEU A 65 6.03 -8.20 2.31
C LEU A 65 7.50 -7.77 2.32
N THR A 66 8.32 -8.48 1.58
CA THR A 66 9.74 -8.15 1.38
C THR A 66 10.01 -7.84 -0.09
N PHE A 67 10.96 -6.96 -0.37
CA PHE A 67 11.41 -6.72 -1.74
C PHE A 67 12.15 -7.93 -2.27
N GLY A 68 11.64 -8.51 -3.37
CA GLY A 68 12.38 -9.43 -4.19
C GLY A 68 13.11 -8.71 -5.32
N THR A 69 13.69 -9.48 -6.25
CA THR A 69 14.38 -8.96 -7.44
C THR A 69 13.50 -8.09 -8.34
N ALA A 70 12.18 -8.17 -8.18
CA ALA A 70 11.20 -7.54 -9.05
C ALA A 70 10.10 -6.77 -8.28
N GLY A 71 10.49 -6.15 -7.15
CA GLY A 71 9.61 -5.34 -6.29
C GLY A 71 8.97 -6.14 -5.14
N LEU A 72 8.01 -5.51 -4.46
CA LEU A 72 7.08 -6.24 -3.58
C LEU A 72 6.12 -7.04 -4.45
N ARG A 73 5.88 -8.31 -4.14
CA ARG A 73 4.97 -9.15 -4.92
C ARG A 73 4.32 -10.20 -4.03
N SER A 74 3.01 -10.35 -4.16
CA SER A 74 2.23 -11.40 -3.50
C SER A 74 0.88 -11.53 -4.19
N ALA A 75 0.11 -12.54 -3.79
CA ALA A 75 -1.31 -12.61 -4.12
C ALA A 75 -2.04 -11.38 -3.59
N MET A 76 -3.10 -10.97 -4.28
CA MET A 76 -4.06 -10.01 -3.73
C MET A 76 -4.93 -10.72 -2.68
N GLY A 77 -5.15 -10.05 -1.54
CA GLY A 77 -5.89 -10.65 -0.43
C GLY A 77 -5.68 -9.95 0.91
N ALA A 78 -6.39 -10.41 1.92
CA ALA A 78 -6.26 -9.90 3.28
C ALA A 78 -4.96 -10.36 3.96
N GLY A 79 -4.40 -9.48 4.78
CA GLY A 79 -3.20 -9.73 5.58
C GLY A 79 -2.00 -8.89 5.17
N PHE A 80 -1.03 -8.80 6.06
CA PHE A 80 0.20 -8.02 5.88
C PHE A 80 1.21 -8.66 4.90
N CYS A 81 1.02 -9.94 4.58
CA CYS A 81 1.85 -10.68 3.62
C CYS A 81 1.24 -10.69 2.19
N TYR A 82 0.14 -9.96 1.97
CA TYR A 82 -0.59 -9.89 0.71
C TYR A 82 -0.56 -8.47 0.13
N ILE A 83 -0.77 -8.35 -1.18
CA ILE A 83 -0.97 -7.05 -1.82
C ILE A 83 -2.42 -6.63 -1.62
N ASN A 84 -2.63 -5.48 -0.99
CA ASN A 84 -3.94 -4.89 -0.75
C ASN A 84 -3.81 -3.38 -0.52
N ASP A 85 -4.94 -2.73 -0.26
CA ASP A 85 -5.02 -1.30 -0.03
C ASP A 85 -4.08 -0.86 1.09
N LEU A 86 -4.11 -1.56 2.25
CA LEU A 86 -3.33 -1.21 3.42
C LEU A 86 -1.82 -1.39 3.19
N THR A 87 -1.40 -2.52 2.63
CA THR A 87 0.03 -2.78 2.41
C THR A 87 0.64 -1.84 1.37
N VAL A 88 -0.13 -1.42 0.35
CA VAL A 88 0.31 -0.42 -0.63
C VAL A 88 0.41 0.99 -0.02
N ILE A 89 -0.54 1.36 0.84
CA ILE A 89 -0.47 2.64 1.57
C ILE A 89 0.78 2.67 2.46
N GLN A 90 1.00 1.63 3.26
CA GLN A 90 2.17 1.51 4.14
C GLN A 90 3.47 1.54 3.34
N SER A 91 3.53 0.82 2.21
CA SER A 91 4.69 0.82 1.33
C SER A 91 4.99 2.22 0.79
N THR A 92 3.97 2.95 0.37
CA THR A 92 4.11 4.31 -0.17
C THR A 92 4.54 5.31 0.92
N GLN A 93 4.04 5.17 2.15
CA GLN A 93 4.47 5.98 3.30
C GLN A 93 5.95 5.75 3.64
N GLY A 94 6.41 4.50 3.64
CA GLY A 94 7.82 4.18 3.84
C GLY A 94 8.72 4.73 2.73
N ILE A 95 8.28 4.64 1.47
CA ILE A 95 8.99 5.26 0.33
C ILE A 95 9.07 6.77 0.51
N TYR A 96 7.98 7.44 0.88
CA TYR A 96 8.00 8.88 1.16
C TYR A 96 9.05 9.23 2.21
N LYS A 97 9.08 8.52 3.35
CA LYS A 97 10.06 8.81 4.41
C LYS A 97 11.49 8.57 3.97
N TYR A 98 11.71 7.55 3.13
CA TYR A 98 13.03 7.29 2.60
C TYR A 98 13.48 8.36 1.58
N LEU A 99 12.57 8.80 0.70
CA LEU A 99 12.83 9.90 -0.24
C LEU A 99 13.17 11.21 0.49
N GLU A 100 12.45 11.52 1.57
CA GLU A 100 12.71 12.69 2.41
C GLU A 100 14.11 12.68 3.04
N ARG A 101 14.66 11.49 3.32
CA ARG A 101 16.05 11.32 3.80
C ARG A 101 17.08 11.44 2.68
N CYS A 102 16.73 11.05 1.45
CA CYS A 102 17.67 11.01 0.32
C CYS A 102 17.78 12.33 -0.44
N PHE A 103 16.69 13.11 -0.50
CA PHE A 103 16.58 14.26 -1.39
C PHE A 103 15.88 15.41 -0.69
N SER A 104 16.54 16.57 -0.62
CA SER A 104 15.92 17.79 -0.10
C SER A 104 14.86 18.38 -1.05
N ASP A 105 14.91 18.04 -2.34
CA ASP A 105 14.10 18.63 -3.41
C ASP A 105 13.00 17.71 -3.96
N PHE A 106 12.77 16.54 -3.34
CA PHE A 106 11.86 15.52 -3.90
C PHE A 106 10.42 16.01 -4.08
N LYS A 107 9.96 16.92 -3.21
CA LYS A 107 8.63 17.52 -3.30
C LYS A 107 8.49 18.46 -4.51
N GLN A 108 9.57 18.95 -5.10
CA GLN A 108 9.48 19.74 -6.34
C GLN A 108 9.56 18.86 -7.59
N ARG A 109 10.28 17.73 -7.52
CA ARG A 109 10.51 16.83 -8.66
C ARG A 109 9.33 15.92 -8.98
N GLY A 110 8.52 15.57 -7.98
CA GLY A 110 7.36 14.70 -8.14
C GLY A 110 7.70 13.22 -8.36
N PHE A 111 6.66 12.39 -8.48
CA PHE A 111 6.74 10.94 -8.48
C PHE A 111 5.84 10.33 -9.57
N VAL A 112 6.36 9.38 -10.36
CA VAL A 112 5.61 8.76 -11.47
C VAL A 112 4.84 7.53 -10.98
N VAL A 113 3.55 7.41 -11.34
CA VAL A 113 2.73 6.24 -10.97
C VAL A 113 2.07 5.65 -12.22
N GLY A 114 2.41 4.39 -12.52
CA GLY A 114 1.80 3.58 -13.58
C GLY A 114 1.23 2.26 -13.05
N TYR A 115 0.37 1.63 -13.84
CA TYR A 115 -0.31 0.40 -13.44
C TYR A 115 -0.73 -0.46 -14.65
N ASP A 116 -0.91 -1.77 -14.42
CA ASP A 116 -1.45 -2.71 -15.41
C ASP A 116 -2.94 -3.03 -15.15
N THR A 117 -3.52 -4.04 -15.81
CA THR A 117 -4.96 -4.32 -15.77
C THR A 117 -5.38 -5.35 -14.71
N ARG A 118 -4.49 -5.77 -13.81
CA ARG A 118 -4.78 -6.83 -12.83
C ARG A 118 -5.84 -6.41 -11.82
N GLY A 119 -6.61 -7.39 -11.35
CA GLY A 119 -7.56 -7.20 -10.26
C GLY A 119 -8.19 -8.50 -9.79
N GLN A 120 -8.77 -8.45 -8.59
CA GLN A 120 -9.38 -9.57 -7.91
C GLN A 120 -10.67 -9.14 -7.23
N VAL A 121 -11.74 -9.89 -7.51
CA VAL A 121 -13.09 -9.61 -7.01
C VAL A 121 -13.20 -9.85 -5.50
N THR A 122 -12.60 -10.94 -4.98
CA THR A 122 -12.77 -11.38 -3.59
C THR A 122 -12.16 -10.43 -2.55
N SER A 123 -11.11 -9.70 -2.90
CA SER A 123 -10.49 -8.66 -2.06
C SER A 123 -10.89 -7.24 -2.48
N ASN A 124 -11.65 -7.09 -3.57
CA ASN A 124 -11.94 -5.80 -4.20
C ASN A 124 -10.66 -4.96 -4.43
N CYS A 125 -9.63 -5.63 -4.94
CA CYS A 125 -8.30 -5.05 -5.18
C CYS A 125 -8.01 -5.04 -6.68
N SER A 126 -7.43 -3.95 -7.19
CA SER A 126 -7.00 -3.86 -8.59
C SER A 126 -5.80 -2.94 -8.72
N SER A 127 -4.96 -3.14 -9.75
CA SER A 127 -3.80 -2.29 -10.02
C SER A 127 -4.18 -0.81 -10.14
N LYS A 128 -5.31 -0.50 -10.79
CA LYS A 128 -5.84 0.87 -10.88
C LYS A 128 -6.18 1.46 -9.51
N LYS A 129 -6.82 0.68 -8.63
CA LYS A 129 -7.18 1.12 -7.27
C LYS A 129 -5.92 1.37 -6.44
N LEU A 130 -4.97 0.44 -6.47
CA LEU A 130 -3.70 0.54 -5.74
C LEU A 130 -2.84 1.72 -6.22
N ALA A 131 -2.80 1.97 -7.54
CA ALA A 131 -2.11 3.12 -8.10
C ALA A 131 -2.73 4.45 -7.62
N LYS A 132 -4.06 4.53 -7.60
CA LYS A 132 -4.77 5.70 -7.05
C LYS A 132 -4.47 5.91 -5.57
N LEU A 133 -4.42 4.86 -4.76
CA LEU A 133 -4.04 4.94 -3.36
C LEU A 133 -2.60 5.43 -3.20
N THR A 134 -1.69 4.92 -4.03
CA THR A 134 -0.29 5.38 -4.06
C THR A 134 -0.21 6.88 -4.34
N ALA A 135 -0.92 7.36 -5.36
CA ALA A 135 -0.99 8.78 -5.69
C ALA A 135 -1.60 9.60 -4.54
N ALA A 136 -2.70 9.13 -3.93
CA ALA A 136 -3.36 9.82 -2.83
C ALA A 136 -2.44 9.98 -1.60
N VAL A 137 -1.63 8.97 -1.29
CA VAL A 137 -0.65 9.05 -0.18
C VAL A 137 0.39 10.14 -0.43
N LEU A 138 0.93 10.21 -1.65
CA LEU A 138 1.95 11.17 -2.04
C LEU A 138 1.38 12.60 -2.09
N LEU A 139 0.21 12.77 -2.69
CA LEU A 139 -0.50 14.05 -2.76
C LEU A 139 -0.86 14.58 -1.36
N ALA A 140 -1.27 13.71 -0.45
CA ALA A 140 -1.57 14.09 0.94
C ALA A 140 -0.32 14.59 1.72
N LYS A 141 0.88 14.40 1.18
CA LYS A 141 2.15 14.87 1.73
C LYS A 141 2.83 15.93 0.84
N ASP A 142 2.07 16.54 -0.05
CA ASP A 142 2.49 17.61 -0.97
C ASP A 142 3.59 17.18 -1.95
N VAL A 143 3.58 15.91 -2.37
CA VAL A 143 4.44 15.41 -3.46
C VAL A 143 3.63 15.41 -4.76
N PRO A 144 4.07 16.14 -5.81
CA PRO A 144 3.44 16.09 -7.13
C PRO A 144 3.45 14.67 -7.68
N VAL A 145 2.33 14.24 -8.27
CA VAL A 145 2.21 12.90 -8.86
C VAL A 145 1.95 13.01 -10.34
N TYR A 146 2.82 12.39 -11.14
CA TYR A 146 2.60 12.16 -12.55
C TYR A 146 1.89 10.83 -12.74
N PHE A 147 0.58 10.90 -12.99
CA PHE A 147 -0.28 9.73 -13.07
C PHE A 147 -0.67 9.47 -14.53
N PHE A 148 -0.45 8.25 -15.02
CA PHE A 148 -0.88 7.86 -16.36
C PHE A 148 -2.42 7.81 -16.45
N SER A 149 -2.99 8.36 -17.52
CA SER A 149 -4.44 8.42 -17.73
C SER A 149 -5.11 7.04 -17.90
N THR A 150 -4.32 6.05 -18.31
CA THR A 150 -4.75 4.66 -18.49
C THR A 150 -3.63 3.68 -18.07
N TYR A 151 -3.90 2.38 -18.17
CA TYR A 151 -2.90 1.33 -17.93
C TYR A 151 -1.76 1.43 -18.96
N VAL A 152 -0.54 1.07 -18.57
CA VAL A 152 0.65 1.23 -19.42
C VAL A 152 1.58 0.01 -19.37
N PRO A 153 2.38 -0.24 -20.40
CA PRO A 153 3.49 -1.19 -20.33
C PRO A 153 4.50 -0.78 -19.25
N THR A 154 5.09 -1.76 -18.56
CA THR A 154 6.05 -1.50 -17.48
C THR A 154 7.20 -0.54 -17.85
N PRO A 155 7.81 -0.60 -19.06
CA PRO A 155 8.91 0.31 -19.42
C PRO A 155 8.56 1.80 -19.48
N PHE A 156 7.28 2.15 -19.56
CA PHE A 156 6.86 3.56 -19.63
C PHE A 156 7.12 4.31 -18.33
N VAL A 157 7.02 3.62 -17.18
CA VAL A 157 7.28 4.23 -15.87
C VAL A 157 8.74 4.70 -15.73
N PRO A 158 9.77 3.84 -15.85
CA PRO A 158 11.16 4.29 -15.73
C PRO A 158 11.56 5.29 -16.82
N TYR A 159 11.02 5.14 -18.04
CA TYR A 159 11.21 6.14 -19.09
C TYR A 159 10.67 7.52 -18.65
N ALA A 160 9.43 7.59 -18.18
CA ALA A 160 8.82 8.83 -17.73
C ALA A 160 9.54 9.42 -16.51
N VAL A 161 10.07 8.59 -15.60
CA VAL A 161 10.89 9.07 -14.47
C VAL A 161 12.09 9.88 -14.98
N GLN A 162 12.81 9.35 -15.96
CA GLN A 162 13.96 10.05 -16.55
C GLN A 162 13.54 11.31 -17.33
N GLN A 163 12.50 11.22 -18.15
CA GLN A 163 12.05 12.36 -18.98
C GLN A 163 11.54 13.54 -18.15
N LEU A 164 10.77 13.24 -17.09
CA LEU A 164 10.20 14.26 -16.20
C LEU A 164 11.16 14.68 -15.09
N LYS A 165 12.34 14.04 -15.00
CA LYS A 165 13.30 14.22 -13.90
C LYS A 165 12.64 14.00 -12.52
N ALA A 166 11.66 13.09 -12.47
CA ALA A 166 10.97 12.74 -11.23
C ALA A 166 11.95 12.09 -10.24
N VAL A 167 11.65 12.16 -8.95
CA VAL A 167 12.53 11.61 -7.91
C VAL A 167 12.55 10.07 -7.93
N ALA A 168 11.42 9.48 -8.30
CA ALA A 168 11.23 8.04 -8.41
C ALA A 168 9.91 7.76 -9.15
N GLY A 169 9.65 6.49 -9.43
CA GLY A 169 8.37 6.04 -9.93
C GLY A 169 8.02 4.64 -9.48
N VAL A 170 6.74 4.29 -9.60
CA VAL A 170 6.24 2.95 -9.31
C VAL A 170 5.38 2.42 -10.43
N MET A 171 5.60 1.15 -10.77
CA MET A 171 4.69 0.37 -11.58
C MET A 171 3.95 -0.64 -10.70
N ILE A 172 2.62 -0.52 -10.63
CA ILE A 172 1.75 -1.50 -9.98
C ILE A 172 1.51 -2.66 -10.95
N THR A 173 2.19 -3.80 -10.72
CA THR A 173 2.15 -4.97 -11.58
C THR A 173 2.82 -6.18 -10.93
N ALA A 174 2.36 -7.39 -11.25
CA ALA A 174 3.11 -8.63 -11.05
C ALA A 174 3.70 -9.23 -12.34
N SER A 175 3.77 -8.45 -13.43
CA SER A 175 4.46 -8.82 -14.67
C SER A 175 3.88 -10.05 -15.37
N HIS A 176 4.54 -11.21 -15.27
CA HIS A 176 4.11 -12.49 -15.87
C HIS A 176 3.48 -13.44 -14.85
N ASN A 177 3.36 -13.03 -13.58
CA ASN A 177 2.70 -13.83 -12.56
C ASN A 177 1.22 -14.01 -12.84
N ARG A 178 0.63 -14.99 -12.13
CA ARG A 178 -0.80 -15.31 -12.14
C ARG A 178 -1.67 -14.07 -11.97
N LYS A 179 -2.89 -14.08 -12.50
CA LYS A 179 -3.80 -12.91 -12.49
C LYS A 179 -4.17 -12.46 -11.07
N GLU A 180 -4.15 -13.39 -10.12
CA GLU A 180 -4.43 -13.17 -8.70
C GLU A 180 -3.27 -12.47 -7.98
N ASP A 181 -2.06 -12.52 -8.54
CA ASP A 181 -0.88 -11.84 -8.00
C ASP A 181 -0.83 -10.38 -8.50
N ASN A 182 -0.36 -9.50 -7.62
CA ASN A 182 -0.03 -8.12 -7.96
C ASN A 182 1.30 -7.72 -7.32
N GLY A 183 1.77 -6.50 -7.56
CA GLY A 183 3.06 -6.07 -7.06
C GLY A 183 3.30 -4.57 -7.15
N TYR A 184 4.40 -4.15 -6.55
CA TYR A 184 4.81 -2.76 -6.38
C TYR A 184 6.29 -2.65 -6.77
N LYS A 185 6.54 -2.28 -8.04
CA LYS A 185 7.89 -2.16 -8.61
C LYS A 185 8.36 -0.71 -8.55
N VAL A 186 9.39 -0.43 -7.76
CA VAL A 186 9.93 0.93 -7.62
C VAL A 186 11.13 1.14 -8.54
N TYR A 187 11.15 2.27 -9.22
CA TYR A 187 12.24 2.76 -10.04
C TYR A 187 12.77 4.05 -9.42
N TRP A 188 14.08 4.19 -9.34
CA TRP A 188 14.74 5.36 -8.78
C TRP A 188 14.90 6.47 -9.82
N GLU A 189 15.44 7.63 -9.44
CA GLU A 189 15.59 8.79 -10.33
C GLU A 189 16.36 8.51 -11.63
N ASN A 190 17.26 7.53 -11.62
CA ASN A 190 18.03 7.12 -12.79
C ASN A 190 17.24 6.16 -13.71
N GLY A 191 15.96 5.89 -13.41
CA GLY A 191 15.12 4.94 -14.15
C GLY A 191 15.42 3.47 -13.85
N ALA A 192 16.44 3.16 -13.05
CA ALA A 192 16.76 1.78 -12.67
C ALA A 192 15.79 1.29 -11.60
N GLN A 193 15.40 0.01 -11.70
CA GLN A 193 14.64 -0.62 -10.62
C GLN A 193 15.51 -0.68 -9.36
N ILE A 194 14.91 -0.38 -8.20
CA ILE A 194 15.66 -0.39 -6.94
C ILE A 194 16.23 -1.77 -6.61
N LYS A 195 17.39 -1.74 -5.95
CA LYS A 195 18.08 -2.87 -5.31
C LYS A 195 18.67 -2.36 -4.00
N SER A 196 19.38 -3.23 -3.28
CA SER A 196 20.16 -2.81 -2.12
C SER A 196 21.13 -1.66 -2.44
N PRO A 197 21.22 -0.63 -1.58
CA PRO A 197 20.63 -0.54 -0.24
C PRO A 197 19.18 -0.02 -0.18
N HIS A 198 18.64 0.56 -1.27
CA HIS A 198 17.34 1.24 -1.24
C HIS A 198 16.19 0.34 -0.79
N ASP A 199 16.17 -0.92 -1.22
CA ASP A 199 15.15 -1.90 -0.83
C ASP A 199 15.04 -2.08 0.70
N LYS A 200 16.17 -2.27 1.37
CA LYS A 200 16.26 -2.47 2.82
C LYS A 200 15.90 -1.21 3.58
N GLU A 201 16.36 -0.05 3.14
CA GLU A 201 16.05 1.21 3.80
C GLU A 201 14.57 1.57 3.67
N ILE A 202 13.94 1.27 2.53
CA ILE A 202 12.49 1.43 2.39
C ILE A 202 11.74 0.50 3.37
N ILE A 203 12.14 -0.76 3.51
CA ILE A 203 11.52 -1.67 4.49
C ILE A 203 11.63 -1.12 5.91
N LYS A 204 12.80 -0.64 6.32
CA LYS A 204 12.98 0.01 7.63
C LYS A 204 12.02 1.19 7.80
N CYS A 205 11.91 2.06 6.79
CA CYS A 205 10.96 3.17 6.84
C CYS A 205 9.50 2.71 6.93
N ILE A 206 9.11 1.60 6.28
CA ILE A 206 7.76 1.03 6.40
C ILE A 206 7.50 0.56 7.84
N GLU A 207 8.48 -0.10 8.47
CA GLU A 207 8.38 -0.58 9.84
C GLU A 207 8.35 0.57 10.86
N GLU A 208 9.14 1.62 10.64
CA GLU A 208 9.19 2.84 11.45
C GLU A 208 7.90 3.68 11.35
N CYS A 209 7.19 3.63 10.22
CA CYS A 209 5.89 4.30 10.02
C CYS A 209 4.73 3.69 10.85
N GLY A 210 5.00 2.79 11.80
CA GLY A 210 4.01 2.06 12.60
C GLY A 210 2.86 2.87 13.24
N SER A 211 1.71 2.20 13.34
CA SER A 211 0.43 2.52 14.04
C SER A 211 -0.26 3.88 13.86
N GLU A 212 0.43 5.02 13.89
CA GLU A 212 -0.22 6.34 14.08
C GLU A 212 -0.60 7.04 12.77
N GLU A 213 0.14 6.85 11.67
CA GLU A 213 -0.13 7.51 10.38
C GLU A 213 -1.12 6.75 9.46
N ASN A 214 -1.49 5.51 9.80
CA ASN A 214 -2.32 4.65 8.92
C ASN A 214 -3.79 5.08 8.83
N ALA A 215 -4.27 5.94 9.75
CA ALA A 215 -5.68 6.32 9.86
C ALA A 215 -6.12 7.51 8.98
N VAL A 216 -5.17 8.27 8.40
CA VAL A 216 -5.47 9.62 7.89
C VAL A 216 -5.85 9.65 6.39
N ILE A 217 -5.46 8.65 5.60
CA ILE A 217 -5.53 8.76 4.12
C ILE A 217 -6.80 8.13 3.54
N GLN A 218 -7.44 7.21 4.26
CA GLN A 218 -8.68 6.57 3.78
C GLN A 218 -9.98 7.32 4.18
N SER A 219 -9.90 8.31 5.08
CA SER A 219 -11.07 9.09 5.56
C SER A 219 -11.36 10.36 4.76
N LYS A 220 -10.36 10.90 4.04
CA LYS A 220 -10.57 12.06 3.17
C LYS A 220 -11.13 11.57 1.84
N GLY A 221 -12.45 11.64 1.69
CA GLY A 221 -13.17 11.51 0.41
C GLY A 221 -12.82 12.61 -0.61
N ALA A 222 -11.56 13.03 -0.69
CA ALA A 222 -11.06 14.09 -1.54
C ALA A 222 -10.71 13.55 -2.93
N TRP A 223 -11.68 12.95 -3.61
CA TRP A 223 -11.53 12.51 -5.00
C TRP A 223 -11.93 13.61 -6.01
N SER A 224 -12.59 14.68 -5.55
CA SER A 224 -13.04 15.81 -6.36
C SER A 224 -12.25 17.08 -5.99
N GLY A 225 -11.09 17.29 -6.63
CA GLY A 225 -10.38 18.58 -6.51
C GLY A 225 -8.86 18.50 -6.36
N MET A 226 -8.27 17.31 -6.18
CA MET A 226 -6.82 17.18 -6.26
C MET A 226 -6.40 17.31 -7.73
N GLY A 227 -5.59 18.32 -8.03
CA GLY A 227 -5.07 18.59 -9.37
C GLY A 227 -4.26 17.41 -9.89
N TRP A 228 -4.89 16.57 -10.72
CA TRP A 228 -4.19 15.55 -11.46
C TRP A 228 -3.41 16.23 -12.58
N ILE A 229 -2.08 16.14 -12.57
CA ILE A 229 -1.32 16.35 -13.79
C ILE A 229 -1.44 15.04 -14.57
N SER A 230 -2.52 14.94 -15.36
CA SER A 230 -2.72 13.81 -16.27
C SER A 230 -1.63 13.82 -17.33
N LEU A 231 -0.82 12.77 -17.38
CA LEU A 231 0.08 12.56 -18.50
C LEU A 231 -0.74 12.10 -19.71
N ASN A 232 -1.02 13.03 -20.62
CA ASN A 232 -1.42 12.68 -21.99
C ASN A 232 -0.13 12.49 -22.80
N VAL A 233 0.25 11.24 -23.03
CA VAL A 233 1.30 10.95 -24.03
C VAL A 233 0.63 11.05 -25.40
N SER A 234 0.54 12.26 -25.95
CA SER A 234 0.25 12.47 -27.37
C SER A 234 1.53 12.20 -28.14
N TRP A 235 1.56 11.08 -28.87
CA TRP A 235 2.59 10.85 -29.88
C TRP A 235 2.27 11.76 -31.05
N ASP A 236 3.03 12.84 -31.21
CA ASP A 236 3.05 13.55 -32.48
C ASP A 236 3.70 12.61 -33.50
N ARG A 237 2.91 12.20 -34.50
CA ARG A 237 3.43 11.47 -35.66
C ARG A 237 3.96 12.53 -36.63
N SER A 238 5.14 13.04 -36.34
CA SER A 238 5.90 13.89 -37.25
C SER A 238 7.37 13.48 -37.19
N GLU A 239 7.71 12.49 -38.02
CA GLU A 239 8.87 12.41 -38.93
C GLU A 239 8.92 11.01 -39.58
#